data_AF-A0A653JBN0-F1
#
_entry.id   AF-A0A653JBN0-F1
#
_cell.length_a   1.000
_cell.length_b   1.000
_cell.length_c   1.000
_cell.angle_alpha   90.00
_cell.angle_beta   90.00
_cell.angle_gamma   90.00
#
_symmetry.space_group_name_H-M   'P 1'
#
loop_
_entity.id
_entity.type
_entity.pdbx_description
1 polymer ?
#
loop_
_entity_poly.entity_id
_entity_poly.type
_entity_poly.pdbx_seq_one_letter_code
_entity_poly.pdbx_strand_id
1 'polypeptide(L)'
;MFAAQFALSHVCWLIAYPLAGQAGAIEGMGTAFGAAAALALIGTVIAFWIWPAADVEVLAHTHDDLPRDHPHLLEGHPGGRARHAFVIDELHPRWPIA
;
A
#
# COMPACT_ATOMS: atom_id res chain seq x y z
N MET A 1 -5.26 5.54 0.29
CA MET A 1 -4.87 4.20 0.82
C MET A 1 -5.91 3.09 0.59
N PHE A 2 -7.19 3.38 0.34
CA PHE A 2 -8.23 2.35 0.18
C PHE A 2 -8.03 1.40 -1.00
N ALA A 3 -7.73 1.91 -2.21
CA ALA A 3 -7.66 1.07 -3.41
C ALA A 3 -6.53 0.01 -3.38
N ALA A 4 -5.34 0.37 -2.86
CA ALA A 4 -4.22 -0.55 -2.76
C ALA A 4 -4.47 -1.67 -1.73
N GLN A 5 -4.98 -1.30 -0.54
CA GLN A 5 -5.34 -2.27 0.50
C GLN A 5 -6.53 -3.16 0.09
N PHE A 6 -7.48 -2.60 -0.66
CA PHE A 6 -8.61 -3.33 -1.24
C PHE A 6 -8.14 -4.36 -2.27
N ALA A 7 -7.34 -3.95 -3.26
CA ALA A 7 -6.88 -4.86 -4.31
C ALA A 7 -5.98 -5.98 -3.74
N LEU A 8 -5.10 -5.64 -2.80
CA LEU A 8 -4.22 -6.62 -2.15
C LEU A 8 -5.02 -7.70 -1.41
N SER A 9 -6.03 -7.31 -0.62
CA SER A 9 -6.85 -8.28 0.12
C SER A 9 -7.62 -9.24 -0.80
N HIS A 10 -8.09 -8.76 -1.97
CA HIS A 10 -8.76 -9.60 -2.96
C HIS A 10 -7.81 -10.60 -3.61
N VAL A 11 -6.59 -10.16 -3.96
CA VAL A 11 -5.57 -11.07 -4.50
C VAL A 11 -5.17 -12.13 -3.48
N CYS A 12 -4.92 -11.73 -2.23
CA CYS A 12 -4.63 -12.68 -1.16
C CYS A 12 -5.78 -13.69 -0.96
N TRP A 13 -7.02 -13.23 -1.01
CA TRP A 13 -8.20 -14.10 -0.93
C TRP A 13 -8.29 -15.06 -2.11
N LEU A 14 -8.09 -14.59 -3.35
CA LEU A 14 -8.10 -15.41 -4.55
C LEU A 14 -7.04 -16.52 -4.55
N ILE A 15 -5.93 -16.32 -3.84
CA ILE A 15 -4.87 -17.33 -3.69
C ILE A 15 -5.19 -18.27 -2.53
N ALA A 16 -5.46 -17.72 -1.34
CA ALA A 16 -5.59 -18.52 -0.12
C ALA A 16 -6.86 -19.40 -0.14
N TYR A 17 -7.95 -18.92 -0.73
CA TYR A 17 -9.22 -19.62 -0.74
C TYR A 17 -9.19 -20.95 -1.52
N PRO A 18 -8.75 -21.00 -2.79
CA PRO A 18 -8.63 -22.27 -3.50
C PRO A 18 -7.54 -23.16 -2.91
N LEU A 19 -6.43 -22.59 -2.43
CA LEU A 19 -5.35 -23.37 -1.81
C LEU A 19 -5.84 -24.13 -0.58
N ALA A 20 -6.52 -23.46 0.34
CA ALA A 20 -7.08 -24.10 1.53
C ALA A 20 -8.22 -25.08 1.18
N GLY A 21 -9.11 -24.69 0.25
CA GLY A 21 -10.25 -25.50 -0.16
C GLY A 21 -9.83 -26.80 -0.84
N GLN A 22 -8.91 -26.74 -1.81
CA GLN A 22 -8.44 -27.92 -2.54
C GLN A 22 -7.54 -28.80 -1.68
N ALA A 23 -6.57 -28.22 -0.95
CA ALA A 23 -5.71 -28.99 -0.05
C ALA A 23 -6.54 -29.70 1.04
N GLY A 24 -7.51 -29.00 1.61
CA GLY A 24 -8.42 -29.56 2.61
C GLY A 24 -9.32 -30.67 2.07
N ALA A 25 -9.81 -30.53 0.84
CA ALA A 25 -10.69 -31.51 0.21
C ALA A 25 -9.95 -32.78 -0.24
N ILE A 26 -8.70 -32.65 -0.73
CA ILE A 26 -7.94 -33.76 -1.31
C ILE A 26 -7.16 -34.52 -0.22
N GLU A 27 -6.49 -33.81 0.68
CA GLU A 27 -5.53 -34.40 1.63
C GLU A 27 -5.84 -34.12 3.10
N GLY A 28 -6.95 -33.43 3.39
CA GLY A 28 -7.45 -33.16 4.74
C GLY A 28 -6.93 -31.85 5.35
N MET A 29 -7.41 -31.54 6.55
CA MET A 29 -7.16 -30.22 7.17
C MET A 29 -5.70 -29.97 7.56
N GLY A 30 -4.92 -31.02 7.85
CA GLY A 30 -3.50 -30.89 8.22
C GLY A 30 -2.66 -30.30 7.09
N THR A 31 -2.85 -30.77 5.86
CA THR A 31 -2.14 -30.26 4.68
C THR A 31 -2.59 -28.85 4.33
N ALA A 32 -3.89 -28.54 4.47
CA ALA A 32 -4.41 -27.19 4.28
C ALA A 32 -3.75 -26.17 5.22
N PHE A 33 -3.63 -26.50 6.51
CA PHE A 33 -2.93 -25.64 7.47
C PHE A 33 -1.44 -25.51 7.17
N GLY A 34 -0.77 -26.60 6.80
CA GLY A 34 0.65 -26.57 6.41
C GLY A 34 0.89 -25.66 5.19
N ALA A 35 0.03 -25.76 4.17
CA ALA A 35 0.12 -24.93 2.97
C ALA A 35 -0.15 -23.44 3.27
N ALA A 36 -1.15 -23.14 4.11
CA ALA A 36 -1.42 -21.78 4.55
C ALA A 36 -0.26 -21.19 5.36
N ALA A 37 0.36 -21.97 6.24
CA ALA A 37 1.52 -21.54 7.02
C ALA A 37 2.73 -21.24 6.12
N ALA A 38 3.00 -22.08 5.12
CA ALA A 38 4.06 -21.84 4.14
C ALA A 38 3.81 -20.55 3.32
N LEU A 39 2.57 -20.34 2.86
CA LEU A 39 2.18 -19.13 2.15
C LEU A 39 2.38 -17.87 3.00
N ALA A 40 1.96 -17.92 4.27
CA ALA A 40 2.15 -16.82 5.22
C ALA A 40 3.64 -16.51 5.41
N LEU A 41 4.47 -17.54 5.63
CA LEU A 41 5.91 -17.37 5.82
C LEU A 41 6.59 -16.73 4.59
N ILE A 42 6.25 -17.18 3.39
CA ILE A 42 6.76 -16.60 2.14
C ILE A 42 6.38 -15.12 2.05
N GLY A 43 5.10 -14.80 2.28
CA GLY A 43 4.63 -13.41 2.28
C GLY A 43 5.36 -12.53 3.29
N THR A 44 5.59 -13.04 4.49
CA THR A 44 6.35 -12.34 5.53
C THR A 44 7.80 -12.10 5.13
N VAL A 45 8.50 -13.09 4.59
CA VAL A 45 9.89 -12.94 4.12
C VAL A 45 9.98 -11.91 2.99
N ILE A 46 9.06 -11.98 2.03
CA ILE A 46 8.99 -11.01 0.92
C ILE A 46 8.74 -9.59 1.46
N ALA A 47 7.83 -9.44 2.43
CA ALA A 47 7.56 -8.15 3.06
C ALA A 47 8.83 -7.60 3.73
N PHE A 48 9.54 -8.40 4.52
CA PHE A 48 10.80 -7.97 5.12
C PHE A 48 11.88 -7.59 4.10
N TRP A 49 11.89 -8.22 2.92
CA TRP A 49 12.86 -7.93 1.86
C TRP A 49 12.52 -6.68 1.05
N ILE A 50 11.26 -6.47 0.71
CA ILE A 50 10.83 -5.41 -0.21
C ILE A 50 10.43 -4.13 0.54
N TRP A 51 10.04 -4.23 1.82
CA TRP A 51 9.58 -3.06 2.55
C TRP A 51 10.72 -2.05 2.75
N PRO A 52 10.55 -0.80 2.28
CA PRO A 52 11.57 0.23 2.44
C PRO A 52 11.75 0.58 3.92
N ALA A 53 13.01 0.66 4.38
CA ALA A 53 13.32 1.01 5.77
C ALA A 53 12.98 2.46 6.14
N ALA A 54 12.95 3.34 5.13
CA ALA A 54 12.51 4.73 5.26
C ALA A 54 11.21 4.91 4.47
N ASP A 55 10.10 5.08 5.19
CA ASP A 55 8.80 5.41 4.62
C ASP A 55 8.44 6.83 5.06
N VAL A 56 8.90 7.81 4.29
CA VAL A 56 8.69 9.23 4.61
C VAL A 56 7.27 9.61 4.20
N GLU A 57 6.40 9.74 5.19
CA GLU A 57 4.98 10.04 4.98
C GLU A 57 4.78 11.41 4.28
N VAL A 58 5.58 12.42 4.66
CA VAL A 58 5.54 13.77 4.08
C VAL A 58 6.69 13.97 3.11
N LEU A 59 6.40 13.86 1.82
CA LEU A 59 7.35 14.20 0.75
C LEU A 59 7.39 15.71 0.52
N ALA A 60 8.60 16.27 0.44
CA ALA A 60 8.77 17.68 0.08
C ALA A 60 8.32 17.91 -1.37
N HIS A 61 7.36 18.82 -1.55
CA HIS A 61 6.87 19.25 -2.86
C HIS A 61 6.37 20.70 -2.79
N THR A 62 6.31 21.35 -3.95
CA THR A 62 5.80 22.72 -4.13
C THR A 62 4.66 22.72 -5.15
N HIS A 63 3.81 23.74 -5.08
CA HIS A 63 2.72 23.99 -6.01
C HIS A 63 2.86 25.42 -6.54
N ASP A 64 3.93 25.66 -7.30
CA ASP A 64 4.26 26.97 -7.87
C ASP A 64 3.29 27.38 -9.00
N ASP A 65 2.52 26.41 -9.50
CA ASP A 65 1.48 26.55 -10.52
C ASP A 65 0.11 26.96 -9.96
N LEU A 66 -0.12 26.84 -8.65
CA LEU A 66 -1.37 27.23 -8.02
C LEU A 66 -1.41 28.74 -7.68
N PRO A 67 -2.59 29.38 -7.78
CA PRO A 67 -2.80 30.72 -7.24
C PRO A 67 -2.46 30.80 -5.75
N ARG A 68 -1.88 31.91 -5.30
CA ARG A 68 -1.39 32.08 -3.91
C ARG A 68 -2.48 31.96 -2.84
N ASP A 69 -3.73 32.20 -3.20
CA ASP A 69 -4.92 32.12 -2.36
C ASP A 69 -5.64 30.76 -2.45
N HIS A 70 -5.07 29.81 -3.19
CA HIS A 70 -5.66 28.48 -3.33
C HIS A 70 -5.75 27.79 -1.96
N PRO A 71 -6.91 27.22 -1.57
CA PRO A 71 -7.12 26.61 -0.24
C PRO A 71 -6.06 25.57 0.14
N HIS A 72 -5.63 24.78 -0.85
CA HIS A 72 -4.57 23.77 -0.68
C HIS A 72 -3.24 24.37 -0.17
N LEU A 73 -2.85 25.56 -0.63
CA LEU A 73 -1.64 26.23 -0.16
C LEU A 73 -1.81 26.78 1.26
N LEU A 74 -2.99 27.31 1.58
CA LEU A 74 -3.31 27.90 2.88
C LEU A 74 -3.36 26.86 4.00
N GLU A 75 -3.89 25.68 3.70
CA GLU A 75 -4.08 24.59 4.67
C GLU A 75 -2.89 23.61 4.68
N GLY A 76 -2.39 23.22 3.50
CA GLY A 76 -1.39 22.17 3.32
C GLY A 76 0.06 22.66 3.20
N HIS A 77 0.29 23.93 2.84
CA HIS A 77 1.63 24.50 2.59
C HIS A 77 1.94 25.82 3.35
N PRO A 78 1.66 25.93 4.67
CA PRO A 78 2.00 27.14 5.41
C PRO A 78 3.52 27.40 5.37
N GLY A 79 3.91 28.58 4.86
CA GLY A 79 5.32 28.94 4.68
C GLY A 79 6.02 28.19 3.54
N GLY A 80 5.28 27.65 2.57
CA GLY A 80 5.81 26.99 1.37
C GLY A 80 6.26 25.55 1.58
N ARG A 81 5.90 24.91 2.71
CA ARG A 81 6.30 23.53 3.04
C ARG A 81 5.08 22.65 3.20
N ALA A 82 5.07 21.52 2.47
CA ALA A 82 4.06 20.49 2.62
C ALA A 82 3.97 19.99 4.07
N ARG A 83 2.76 19.90 4.60
CA ARG A 83 2.46 19.33 5.93
C ARG A 83 1.51 18.13 5.87
N HIS A 84 1.13 17.68 4.68
CA HIS A 84 0.31 16.50 4.48
C HIS A 84 1.12 15.33 3.94
N ALA A 85 0.60 14.12 4.15
CA ALA A 85 1.10 12.94 3.48
C ALA A 85 0.93 13.09 1.97
N PHE A 86 1.90 12.64 1.19
CA PHE A 86 1.76 12.66 -0.27
C PHE A 86 0.86 11.50 -0.71
N VAL A 87 -0.32 11.82 -1.26
CA VAL A 87 -1.30 10.85 -1.71
C VAL A 87 -1.64 11.15 -3.16
N ILE A 88 -1.66 10.12 -4.01
CA ILE A 88 -2.05 10.29 -5.41
C ILE A 88 -3.52 10.71 -5.49
N ASP A 89 -3.74 11.93 -5.92
CA ASP A 89 -5.04 12.59 -6.06
C ASP A 89 -5.04 13.57 -7.25
N GLU A 90 -6.04 14.45 -7.33
CA GLU A 90 -6.17 15.42 -8.42
C GLU A 90 -5.04 16.46 -8.47
N LEU A 91 -4.51 16.86 -7.29
CA LEU A 91 -3.40 17.81 -7.18
C LEU A 91 -2.03 17.12 -7.24
N HIS A 92 -1.99 15.81 -6.97
CA HIS A 92 -0.79 14.99 -6.97
C HIS A 92 -0.96 13.76 -7.88
N PRO A 93 -1.10 13.93 -9.21
CA PRO A 93 -1.42 12.82 -10.10
C PRO A 93 -0.29 11.80 -10.27
N ARG A 94 0.93 12.14 -9.83
CA ARG A 94 2.14 11.33 -10.03
C ARG A 94 3.02 11.42 -8.79
N TRP A 95 3.73 10.34 -8.50
CA TRP A 95 4.79 10.38 -7.49
C TRP A 95 5.91 11.34 -7.96
N PRO A 96 6.48 12.14 -7.04
CA PRO A 96 7.62 12.97 -7.36
C PRO A 96 8.81 12.06 -7.67
N ILE A 97 9.39 12.24 -8.84
CA ILE A 97 10.63 11.58 -9.26
C ILE A 97 11.78 12.41 -8.69
N ALA A 98 12.69 11.74 -7.96
CA ALA A 98 13.88 12.38 -7.39
C ALA A 98 14.84 12.91 -8.46
#